data_AF-A0A7K3FYM9-F1
#
_entry.id   AF-A0A7K3FYM9-F1
#
_cell.length_a   1.000
_cell.length_b   1.000
_cell.length_c   1.000
_cell.angle_alpha   90.00
_cell.angle_beta   90.00
_cell.angle_gamma   90.00
#
_symmetry.space_group_name_H-M   'P 1'
#
loop_
_entity.id
_entity.type
_entity.pdbx_description
1 polymer ?
#
loop_
_entity_poly.entity_id
_entity_poly.type
_entity_poly.pdbx_seq_one_letter_code
_entity_poly.pdbx_strand_id
1 'polypeptide(L)' 'RASAFTEPDRPKGLLIRFVTTGGSYVDVTGPGKHSEKNRWHCHGCGDSSDRPEEDYLFRIRPDANDHATACRAIPLT' A
#
# COMPACT_ATOMS: atom_id res chain seq x y z
N ARG A 1 4.14 23.19 -18.04
CA ARG A 1 5.24 22.50 -17.31
C ARG A 1 4.56 21.43 -16.46
N ALA A 2 4.72 20.15 -16.81
CA ALA A 2 4.26 19.09 -15.92
C ALA A 2 5.05 19.23 -14.62
N SER A 3 4.36 19.30 -13.48
CA SER A 3 5.02 19.17 -12.18
C SER A 3 5.79 17.86 -12.23
N ALA A 4 7.09 17.90 -11.95
CA ALA A 4 7.87 16.69 -11.84
C ALA A 4 7.20 15.83 -10.77
N PHE A 5 6.80 14.62 -11.13
CA PHE A 5 6.33 13.64 -10.17
C PHE A 5 7.49 13.42 -9.19
N THR A 6 7.47 14.14 -8.06
CA THR A 6 8.40 13.85 -6.97
C THR A 6 7.94 12.53 -6.40
N GLU A 7 8.77 11.50 -6.54
CA GLU A 7 8.47 10.19 -5.98
C GLU A 7 8.16 10.38 -4.48
N PRO A 8 7.00 9.93 -3.99
CA PRO A 8 6.67 10.06 -2.58
C PRO A 8 7.68 9.29 -1.76
N ASP A 9 7.99 9.79 -0.55
CA ASP A 9 8.90 9.14 0.37
C ASP A 9 8.67 7.62 0.43
N ARG A 10 9.78 6.89 0.35
CA ARG A 10 9.76 5.44 0.38
C ARG A 10 9.82 4.98 1.84
N PRO A 11 8.74 4.45 2.41
CA PRO A 11 8.76 3.98 3.80
C PRO A 11 9.79 2.86 3.96
N LYS A 12 10.36 2.77 5.16
CA LYS A 12 11.31 1.71 5.49
C LYS A 12 10.65 0.35 5.31
N GLY A 13 11.34 -0.56 4.62
CA GLY A 13 10.82 -1.90 4.37
C GLY A 13 9.68 -1.93 3.35
N LEU A 14 9.54 -0.91 2.49
CA LEU A 14 8.62 -0.98 1.35
C LEU A 14 8.97 -2.17 0.46
N LEU A 15 7.98 -3.04 0.25
CA LEU A 15 8.06 -4.19 -0.65
C LEU A 15 7.33 -3.92 -1.97
N ILE A 16 6.15 -3.29 -1.91
CA ILE A 16 5.28 -3.03 -3.06
C ILE A 16 4.52 -1.72 -2.82
N ARG A 17 4.32 -0.92 -3.87
CA ARG A 17 3.43 0.25 -3.86
C ARG A 17 2.43 0.13 -5.01
N PHE A 18 1.14 0.23 -4.69
CA PHE A 18 0.05 0.29 -5.67
C PHE A 18 -0.51 1.70 -5.74
N VAL A 19 -0.82 2.17 -6.95
CA VAL A 19 -1.51 3.46 -7.16
C VAL A 19 -3.01 3.22 -7.02
N THR A 20 -3.70 4.08 -6.26
CA THR A 20 -5.16 4.00 -6.16
C THR A 20 -5.84 4.75 -7.29
N THR A 21 -7.08 4.38 -7.62
CA THR A 21 -7.90 5.13 -8.58
C THR A 21 -8.11 6.59 -8.15
N GLY A 22 -8.10 6.87 -6.85
CA GLY A 22 -8.16 8.22 -6.28
C GLY A 22 -6.88 9.05 -6.47
N GLY A 23 -5.78 8.45 -6.95
CA GLY A 23 -4.50 9.16 -7.07
C GLY A 23 -3.68 9.18 -5.76
N SER A 24 -4.03 8.32 -4.80
CA SER A 24 -3.21 8.03 -3.62
C SER A 24 -2.40 6.73 -3.82
N TYR A 25 -1.86 6.18 -2.74
CA TYR A 25 -1.07 4.94 -2.75
C TYR A 25 -1.52 3.95 -1.69
N VAL A 26 -1.37 2.66 -1.99
CA VAL A 26 -1.35 1.58 -1.00
C VAL A 26 0.07 1.04 -0.92
N ASP A 27 0.67 1.12 0.26
CA ASP A 27 2.03 0.62 0.50
C ASP A 27 1.99 -0.71 1.23
N VAL A 28 2.67 -1.70 0.67
CA VAL A 28 3.00 -2.96 1.35
C VAL A 28 4.38 -2.84 1.95
N THR A 29 4.48 -2.91 3.27
CA THR A 29 5.73 -2.87 4.02
C THR A 29 5.95 -4.17 4.76
N GLY A 30 7.21 -4.52 5.07
CA GLY A 30 7.49 -5.68 5.89
C GLY A 30 8.89 -6.26 5.67
N PRO A 31 9.22 -7.35 6.38
CA PRO A 31 10.53 -7.98 6.29
C PRO A 31 10.67 -8.93 5.08
N GLY A 32 9.61 -9.19 4.31
CA GLY A 32 9.69 -9.85 3.00
C GLY A 32 8.81 -11.10 2.82
N LYS A 33 9.07 -11.82 1.72
CA LYS A 33 8.19 -12.85 1.13
C LYS A 33 7.69 -13.93 2.10
N HIS A 34 8.54 -14.39 3.01
CA HIS A 34 8.28 -15.53 3.89
C HIS A 34 7.95 -15.15 5.33
N SER A 35 7.66 -13.88 5.59
CA SER A 35 7.24 -13.42 6.90
C SER A 35 5.74 -13.19 6.93
N GLU A 36 5.14 -13.48 8.08
CA GLU A 36 3.77 -13.07 8.45
C GLU A 36 3.68 -11.60 8.90
N LYS A 37 4.80 -10.86 8.89
CA LYS A 37 4.86 -9.48 9.41
C LYS A 37 4.80 -8.41 8.30
N ASN A 38 4.31 -8.77 7.12
CA ASN A 38 4.07 -7.76 6.09
C ASN A 38 2.75 -7.04 6.40
N ARG A 39 2.58 -5.78 6.03
CA ARG A 39 1.35 -5.03 6.24
C ARG A 39 1.09 -4.17 5.02
N TRP A 40 -0.16 -3.97 4.67
CA TRP A 40 -0.52 -2.95 3.69
C TRP A 40 -1.24 -1.78 4.37
N HIS A 41 -1.04 -0.57 3.85
CA HIS A 41 -1.69 0.65 4.33
C HIS A 41 -2.07 1.54 3.15
N CYS A 42 -3.33 1.98 3.09
CA CYS A 42 -3.83 2.95 2.12
C CYS A 42 -3.66 4.37 2.65
N HIS A 43 -2.89 5.19 1.94
CA HIS A 43 -2.70 6.61 2.25
C HIS A 43 -3.85 7.50 1.78
N GLY A 44 -4.88 6.93 1.12
CA GLY A 44 -6.07 7.64 0.67
C GLY A 44 -7.15 7.64 1.75
N CYS A 45 -7.59 6.44 2.14
CA CYS A 45 -8.67 6.26 3.13
C CYS A 45 -8.20 5.85 4.53
N GLY A 46 -6.92 5.53 4.72
CA GLY A 46 -6.37 5.07 6.00
C GLY A 46 -6.60 3.57 6.30
N ASP A 47 -7.20 2.83 5.37
CA ASP A 47 -7.44 1.40 5.53
C ASP A 47 -6.13 0.59 5.53
N SER A 48 -6.12 -0.58 6.16
CA SER A 48 -4.90 -1.37 6.32
C SER A 48 -5.18 -2.85 6.50
N SER A 49 -4.12 -3.68 6.45
CA SER A 49 -4.22 -5.11 6.74
C SER A 49 -4.74 -5.37 8.17
N ASP A 50 -5.92 -6.00 8.27
CA ASP A 50 -6.60 -6.27 9.55
C ASP A 50 -6.15 -7.55 10.27
N ARG A 51 -5.37 -8.42 9.61
CA ARG A 51 -5.05 -9.78 10.12
C ARG A 51 -3.54 -10.05 10.21
N PRO A 52 -2.89 -9.53 11.26
CA PRO A 52 -1.44 -9.53 11.38
C PRO A 52 -0.75 -10.91 11.40
N GLU A 53 -1.48 -11.99 11.66
CA GLU A 53 -0.95 -13.36 11.75
C GLU A 53 -0.98 -14.11 10.41
N GLU A 54 -1.70 -13.59 9.40
CA GLU A 54 -1.88 -14.27 8.10
C GLU A 54 -1.17 -13.56 6.94
N ASP A 55 -0.32 -12.60 7.29
CA ASP A 55 0.17 -11.53 6.43
C ASP A 55 1.45 -11.92 5.67
N TYR A 56 1.41 -13.10 5.06
CA TYR A 56 2.40 -13.50 4.08
C TYR A 56 2.28 -12.63 2.83
N LEU A 57 3.41 -12.26 2.23
CA LEU A 57 3.43 -11.34 1.08
C LEU A 57 2.57 -11.84 -0.08
N PHE A 58 2.48 -13.15 -0.30
CA PHE A 58 1.66 -13.72 -1.39
C PHE A 58 0.16 -13.55 -1.15
N ARG A 59 -0.28 -13.38 0.10
CA ARG A 59 -1.68 -13.12 0.48
C ARG A 59 -2.00 -11.64 0.55
N ILE A 60 -1.11 -10.84 1.14
CA ILE A 60 -1.30 -9.37 1.21
C ILE A 60 -1.30 -8.74 -0.19
N ARG A 61 -0.43 -9.19 -1.09
CA ARG A 61 -0.28 -8.58 -2.41
C ARG A 61 -1.61 -8.46 -3.18
N PRO A 62 -2.42 -9.52 -3.34
CA PRO A 62 -3.72 -9.40 -4.01
C PRO A 62 -4.68 -8.49 -3.24
N ASP A 63 -4.79 -8.61 -1.92
CA ASP A 63 -5.69 -7.80 -1.09
C ASP A 63 -5.39 -6.28 -1.21
N ALA A 64 -4.11 -5.91 -1.07
CA ALA A 64 -3.64 -4.54 -1.26
C ALA A 64 -3.91 -4.01 -2.68
N ASN A 65 -3.76 -4.85 -3.70
CA ASN A 65 -4.04 -4.49 -5.10
C ASN A 65 -5.54 -4.32 -5.37
N ASP A 66 -6.37 -5.19 -4.81
CA ASP A 66 -7.82 -5.14 -4.93
C ASP A 66 -8.35 -3.88 -4.26
N HIS A 67 -7.85 -3.56 -3.06
CA HIS A 67 -8.14 -2.29 -2.39
C HIS A 67 -7.73 -1.09 -3.24
N ALA A 68 -6.49 -1.07 -3.77
CA ALA A 68 -6.00 0.03 -4.61
C ALA A 68 -6.87 0.25 -5.87
N THR A 69 -7.36 -0.83 -6.47
CA THR A 69 -8.25 -0.79 -7.63
C THR A 69 -9.58 -0.11 -7.29
N ALA A 70 -10.14 -0.38 -6.11
CA ALA A 70 -11.43 0.16 -5.68
C ALA A 70 -11.34 1.57 -5.04
N CYS A 71 -10.24 1.87 -4.36
CA CYS A 71 -10.12 3.06 -3.53
C CYS A 71 -10.04 4.34 -4.38
N ARG A 72 -11.00 5.23 -4.14
CA ARG A 72 -11.10 6.56 -4.77
C ARG A 72 -10.80 7.70 -3.79
N ALA A 73 -10.43 7.38 -2.55
CA ALA A 73 -10.08 8.37 -1.57
C ALA A 73 -8.76 9.06 -1.95
N ILE A 74 -8.76 10.39 -1.84
CA ILE A 74 -7.58 11.23 -1.97
C ILE A 74 -7.01 11.51 -0.58
N PRO A 75 -5.68 11.67 -0.44
CA PRO A 75 -5.10 12.10 0.83
C PRO A 75 -5.71 13.44 1.24
N LEU A 76 -6.28 13.49 2.44
CA LEU A 76 -6.62 14.76 3.08
C LEU A 76 -5.30 15.27 3.67
N THR A 77 -4.65 16.17 2.95
CA THR A 77 -3.40 16.83 3.37
C THR A 77 -3.46 17.38 4.78
#